data_AF-A0A6G2DCJ3-F1
#
_entry.id   AF-A0A6G2DCJ3-F1
#
_cell.length_a   1.000
_cell.length_b   1.000
_cell.length_c   1.000
_cell.angle_alpha   90.00
_cell.angle_beta   90.00
_cell.angle_gamma   90.00
#
_symmetry.space_group_name_H-M   'P 1'
#
loop_
_entity.id
_entity.type
_entity.pdbx_description
1 polymer ?
#
loop_
_entity_poly.entity_id
_entity_poly.type
_entity_poly.pdbx_seq_one_letter_code
_entity_poly.pdbx_strand_id
1 'polypeptide(L)'
;VKASSINYDVTEIQPGDEVPNHFSYTSRDEDYVKDQVPCWLTYTNGTSHEIIQNNLHRAPMFTGVVKGVGPRYCPSIEDKIVRFADKERHQLFLEPEGRNTEEVYVQGLSTSLPEDVQRDLVHSIKGLENAEMMRTGYAIEYDMVLPHQLRATLETKKISGLFTAGQTNGTSGYEEAAGQGIIAGSHAALKIQDLPALILKRSAGDLGVL
;
A
#
# COMPACT_ATOMS: atom_id res chain seq x y z
N VAL A 1 -7.58 1.76 13.27
CA VAL A 1 -8.07 2.10 14.63
C VAL A 1 -9.46 2.73 14.54
N LYS A 2 -10.21 2.81 15.64
CA LYS A 2 -11.56 3.39 15.66
C LYS A 2 -11.52 4.92 15.71
N ALA A 3 -12.23 5.59 14.82
CA ALA A 3 -12.21 7.03 14.64
C ALA A 3 -12.57 7.79 15.93
N SER A 4 -13.61 7.36 16.64
CA SER A 4 -14.07 7.98 17.88
C SER A 4 -13.09 7.87 19.06
N SER A 5 -12.02 7.06 18.93
CA SER A 5 -11.02 6.84 19.98
C SER A 5 -9.71 7.61 19.76
N ILE A 6 -9.64 8.40 18.68
CA ILE A 6 -8.47 9.21 18.33
C ILE A 6 -8.63 10.61 18.90
N ASN A 7 -7.58 11.13 19.53
CA ASN A 7 -7.50 12.53 19.92
C ASN A 7 -6.93 13.36 18.75
N TYR A 8 -7.81 13.91 17.91
CA TYR A 8 -7.42 14.70 16.74
C TYR A 8 -6.88 16.10 17.09
N ASP A 9 -7.15 16.62 18.30
CA ASP A 9 -6.70 17.97 18.70
C ASP A 9 -5.17 18.07 18.80
N VAL A 10 -4.50 16.94 18.89
CA VAL A 10 -3.04 16.85 19.04
C VAL A 10 -2.33 16.37 17.77
N THR A 11 -3.08 16.17 16.68
CA THR A 11 -2.59 15.84 15.33
C THR A 11 -2.69 17.06 14.40
N GLU A 12 -2.08 16.98 13.22
CA GLU A 12 -2.12 18.07 12.24
C GLU A 12 -3.07 17.70 11.10
N ILE A 13 -4.09 18.50 10.85
CA ILE A 13 -5.04 18.29 9.76
C ILE A 13 -4.35 18.47 8.39
N GLN A 14 -4.63 17.57 7.46
CA GLN A 14 -4.16 17.59 6.07
C GLN A 14 -5.40 17.55 5.15
N PRO A 15 -5.95 18.72 4.79
CA PRO A 15 -7.12 18.79 3.92
C PRO A 15 -6.75 18.41 2.47
N GLY A 16 -7.76 18.05 1.68
CA GLY A 16 -7.61 17.91 0.23
C GLY A 16 -7.44 19.26 -0.47
N ASP A 17 -7.25 19.21 -1.79
CA ASP A 17 -7.14 20.42 -2.62
C ASP A 17 -8.45 21.23 -2.63
N GLU A 18 -8.33 22.56 -2.67
CA GLU A 18 -9.49 23.46 -2.79
C GLU A 18 -10.09 23.44 -4.22
N VAL A 19 -9.27 23.14 -5.22
CA VAL A 19 -9.65 23.09 -6.64
C VAL A 19 -9.83 21.64 -7.05
N PRO A 20 -10.96 21.27 -7.72
CA PRO A 20 -11.18 19.93 -8.22
C PRO A 20 -10.04 19.43 -9.11
N ASN A 21 -9.48 18.27 -8.75
CA ASN A 21 -8.54 17.52 -9.56
C ASN A 21 -9.13 16.13 -9.84
N HIS A 22 -9.42 15.83 -11.11
CA HIS A 22 -10.04 14.57 -11.51
C HIS A 22 -9.00 13.55 -11.96
N PHE A 23 -9.19 12.29 -11.55
CA PHE A 23 -8.43 11.16 -12.10
C PHE A 23 -8.81 10.84 -13.56
N SER A 24 -10.07 11.06 -13.94
CA SER A 24 -10.56 10.77 -15.29
C SER A 24 -10.65 12.04 -16.14
N TYR A 25 -10.22 11.95 -17.40
CA TYR A 25 -10.34 13.02 -18.39
C TYR A 25 -11.79 13.37 -18.79
N THR A 26 -12.76 12.53 -18.43
CA THR A 26 -14.17 12.70 -18.82
C THR A 26 -15.08 13.08 -17.66
N SER A 27 -14.55 13.15 -16.43
CA SER A 27 -15.31 13.61 -15.28
C SER A 27 -15.61 15.11 -15.39
N ARG A 28 -16.79 15.52 -14.94
CA ARG A 28 -17.20 16.94 -14.92
C ARG A 28 -16.97 17.52 -13.54
N ASP A 29 -16.62 18.80 -13.47
CA ASP A 29 -16.42 19.51 -12.20
C ASP A 29 -17.67 19.53 -11.32
N GLU A 30 -18.86 19.51 -11.92
CA GLU A 30 -20.13 19.44 -11.19
C GLU A 30 -20.33 18.13 -10.42
N ASP A 31 -19.66 17.05 -10.84
CA ASP A 31 -19.70 15.74 -10.18
C ASP A 31 -18.67 15.65 -9.02
N TYR A 32 -17.83 16.68 -8.82
CA TYR A 32 -16.81 16.68 -7.77
C TYR A 32 -17.43 16.82 -6.38
N VAL A 33 -17.06 15.92 -5.47
CA VAL A 33 -17.52 15.96 -4.07
C VAL A 33 -16.85 17.12 -3.34
N LYS A 34 -17.62 18.11 -2.90
CA LYS A 34 -17.07 19.32 -2.25
C LYS A 34 -16.80 19.14 -0.76
N ASP A 35 -17.62 18.33 -0.09
CA ASP A 35 -17.46 18.02 1.33
C ASP A 35 -16.38 16.94 1.52
N GLN A 36 -15.11 17.30 1.34
CA GLN A 36 -13.99 16.37 1.46
C GLN A 36 -13.69 16.06 2.93
N VAL A 37 -13.38 14.79 3.22
CA VAL A 37 -12.92 14.38 4.56
C VAL A 37 -11.40 14.52 4.59
N PRO A 38 -10.82 15.27 5.55
CA PRO A 38 -9.38 15.43 5.64
C PRO A 38 -8.70 14.16 6.13
N CYS A 39 -7.38 14.10 6.00
CA CYS A 39 -6.54 13.18 6.75
C CYS A 39 -5.88 13.92 7.92
N TRP A 40 -5.23 13.18 8.82
CA TRP A 40 -4.45 13.78 9.90
C TRP A 40 -3.04 13.22 9.93
N LEU A 41 -2.09 14.08 10.28
CA LEU A 41 -0.68 13.78 10.36
C LEU A 41 -0.26 13.59 11.82
N THR A 42 0.46 12.50 12.09
CA THR A 42 1.12 12.26 13.37
C THR A 42 2.48 11.59 13.12
N TYR A 43 3.19 11.25 14.19
CA TYR A 43 4.54 10.72 14.11
C TYR A 43 4.77 9.62 15.14
N THR A 44 5.61 8.65 14.77
CA THR A 44 6.29 7.82 15.76
C THR A 44 7.25 8.66 16.59
N ASN A 45 7.71 8.12 17.71
CA ASN A 45 8.67 8.76 18.60
C ASN A 45 9.64 7.71 19.18
N GLY A 46 10.55 8.17 20.06
CA GLY A 46 11.53 7.30 20.70
C GLY A 46 10.92 6.10 21.44
N THR A 47 9.77 6.28 22.09
CA THR A 47 9.06 5.17 22.77
C THR A 47 8.54 4.15 21.75
N SER A 48 7.96 4.61 20.64
CA SER A 48 7.54 3.71 19.55
C SER A 48 8.73 2.89 19.02
N HIS A 49 9.90 3.52 18.87
CA HIS A 49 11.11 2.86 18.38
C HIS A 49 11.66 1.85 19.38
N GLU A 50 11.65 2.18 20.67
CA GLU A 50 12.07 1.27 21.74
C GLU A 50 11.17 0.02 21.81
N ILE A 51 9.85 0.20 21.75
CA ILE A 51 8.89 -0.93 21.71
C ILE A 51 9.21 -1.87 20.55
N ILE A 52 9.45 -1.32 19.36
CA ILE A 52 9.78 -2.10 18.17
C ILE A 52 11.13 -2.81 18.35
N GLN A 53 12.18 -2.10 18.75
CA GLN A 53 13.53 -2.66 18.93
C GLN A 53 13.55 -3.81 19.93
N ASN A 54 12.86 -3.65 21.07
CA ASN A 54 12.75 -4.69 22.09
C ASN A 54 11.99 -5.94 21.61
N ASN A 55 11.20 -5.83 20.54
CA ASN A 55 10.37 -6.92 20.01
C ASN A 55 10.77 -7.37 18.59
N LEU A 56 11.87 -6.88 18.00
CA LEU A 56 12.30 -7.26 16.64
C LEU A 56 12.47 -8.78 16.48
N HIS A 57 12.97 -9.45 17.52
CA HIS A 57 13.14 -10.90 17.56
C HIS A 57 11.81 -11.69 17.46
N ARG A 58 10.66 -11.02 17.58
CA ARG A 58 9.32 -11.62 17.46
C ARG A 58 8.67 -11.36 16.10
N ALA A 59 9.26 -10.49 15.27
CA ALA A 59 8.73 -10.19 13.94
C ALA A 59 9.08 -11.33 12.95
N PRO A 60 8.10 -11.91 12.22
CA PRO A 60 8.34 -12.96 11.22
C PRO A 60 9.41 -12.60 10.17
N MET A 61 9.50 -11.32 9.81
CA MET A 61 10.49 -10.79 8.86
C MET A 61 11.94 -10.91 9.37
N PHE A 62 12.15 -10.90 10.69
CA PHE A 62 13.47 -10.94 11.32
C PHE A 62 13.83 -12.30 11.93
N THR A 63 12.84 -13.17 12.13
CA THR A 63 13.04 -14.54 12.63
C THR A 63 13.43 -15.53 11.55
N GLY A 64 13.40 -15.14 10.27
CA GLY A 64 13.69 -16.02 9.13
C GLY A 64 12.57 -17.02 8.82
N VAL A 65 11.39 -16.86 9.44
CA VAL A 65 10.18 -17.65 9.12
C VAL A 65 9.67 -17.30 7.73
N VAL A 66 9.69 -16.00 7.38
CA VAL A 66 9.36 -15.51 6.04
C VAL A 66 10.58 -15.69 5.13
N LYS A 67 10.40 -16.38 4.00
CA LYS A 67 11.47 -16.61 3.01
C LYS A 67 11.41 -15.59 1.87
N GLY A 68 10.24 -15.03 1.62
CA GLY A 68 10.02 -13.96 0.67
C GLY A 68 10.79 -12.70 1.04
N VAL A 69 11.37 -12.04 0.03
CA VAL A 69 11.95 -10.71 0.21
C VAL A 69 10.81 -9.70 0.20
N GLY A 70 10.64 -8.97 1.31
CA GLY A 70 9.64 -7.89 1.38
C GLY A 70 9.85 -6.82 0.30
N PRO A 71 8.80 -6.05 -0.05
CA PRO A 71 8.92 -4.99 -1.04
C PRO A 71 10.00 -3.98 -0.63
N ARG A 72 10.97 -3.72 -1.52
CA ARG A 72 12.10 -2.83 -1.19
C ARG A 72 11.68 -1.41 -0.81
N TYR A 73 10.58 -0.94 -1.38
CA TYR A 73 10.15 0.46 -1.34
C TYR A 73 9.04 0.75 -0.32
N CYS A 74 8.33 -0.26 0.16
CA CYS A 74 7.30 -0.14 1.21
C CYS A 74 7.62 -1.08 2.38
N PRO A 75 8.72 -0.86 3.12
CA PRO A 75 9.08 -1.70 4.24
C PRO A 75 8.06 -1.57 5.38
N SER A 76 7.91 -2.62 6.19
CA SER A 76 7.18 -2.52 7.46
C SER A 76 7.86 -1.51 8.39
N ILE A 77 7.13 -0.97 9.37
CA ILE A 77 7.67 0.03 10.29
C ILE A 77 8.88 -0.52 11.07
N GLU A 78 8.86 -1.81 11.42
CA GLU A 78 10.00 -2.46 12.06
C GLU A 78 11.25 -2.51 11.18
N ASP A 79 11.11 -2.77 9.87
CA ASP A 79 12.23 -2.74 8.92
C ASP A 79 12.69 -1.31 8.61
N LYS A 80 11.75 -0.35 8.54
CA LYS A 80 12.05 1.07 8.35
C LYS A 80 12.90 1.63 9.50
N ILE A 81 12.56 1.32 10.75
CA ILE A 81 13.30 1.78 11.93
C ILE A 81 14.70 1.16 11.99
N VAL A 82 14.85 -0.11 11.61
CA VAL A 82 16.17 -0.76 11.55
C VAL A 82 17.05 -0.14 10.46
N ARG A 83 16.50 0.10 9.26
CA ARG A 83 17.25 0.66 8.12
C ARG A 83 17.60 2.14 8.28
N PHE A 84 16.72 2.90 8.94
CA PHE A 84 16.84 4.34 9.09
C PHE A 84 16.92 4.73 10.57
N ALA A 85 17.80 4.04 11.31
CA ALA A 85 17.97 4.21 12.75
C ALA A 85 18.47 5.61 13.16
N ASP A 86 18.97 6.43 12.21
CA ASP A 86 19.32 7.84 12.43
C ASP A 86 18.10 8.75 12.57
N LYS A 87 16.90 8.29 12.16
CA LYS A 87 15.68 9.09 12.21
C LYS A 87 15.04 9.01 13.58
N GLU A 88 14.88 10.17 14.22
CA GLU A 88 14.21 10.28 15.53
C GLU A 88 12.69 9.98 15.46
N ARG A 89 12.08 10.12 14.28
CA ARG A 89 10.66 9.90 14.05
C ARG A 89 10.36 9.54 12.61
N HIS A 90 9.22 8.88 12.41
CA HIS A 90 8.64 8.61 11.10
C HIS A 90 7.22 9.17 11.04
N GLN A 91 6.90 9.81 9.91
CA GLN A 91 5.58 10.33 9.63
C GLN A 91 4.57 9.21 9.42
N LEU A 92 3.35 9.44 9.93
CA LEU A 92 2.18 8.57 9.80
C LEU A 92 0.97 9.42 9.38
N PHE A 93 0.12 8.87 8.52
CA PHE A 93 -1.19 9.47 8.24
C PHE A 93 -2.31 8.65 8.89
N LEU A 94 -3.31 9.35 9.41
CA LEU A 94 -4.58 8.80 9.84
C LEU A 94 -5.59 9.08 8.73
N GLU A 95 -5.95 8.04 8.00
CA GLU A 95 -6.77 8.11 6.79
C GLU A 95 -8.11 7.41 7.05
N PRO A 96 -9.25 8.13 7.05
CA PRO A 96 -10.55 7.47 7.15
C PRO A 96 -10.80 6.53 5.98
N GLU A 97 -11.17 5.28 6.25
CA GLU A 97 -11.42 4.29 5.19
C GLU A 97 -12.77 4.50 4.48
N GLY A 98 -13.64 5.35 5.03
CA GLY A 98 -14.90 5.73 4.40
C GLY A 98 -15.77 6.63 5.27
N ARG A 99 -16.83 7.19 4.67
CA ARG A 99 -17.75 8.11 5.36
C ARG A 99 -18.69 7.44 6.37
N ASN A 100 -18.93 6.14 6.20
CA ASN A 100 -19.93 5.38 6.95
C ASN A 100 -19.28 4.28 7.81
N THR A 101 -18.02 4.46 8.20
CA THR A 101 -17.27 3.54 9.05
C THR A 101 -16.49 4.32 10.08
N GLU A 102 -16.19 3.67 11.21
CA GLU A 102 -15.27 4.18 12.21
C GLU A 102 -13.83 3.73 11.93
N GLU A 103 -13.57 2.99 10.85
CA GLU A 103 -12.23 2.51 10.52
C GLU A 103 -11.35 3.65 9.98
N VAL A 104 -10.23 3.88 10.70
CA VAL A 104 -9.15 4.78 10.29
C VAL A 104 -7.88 3.96 10.07
N TYR A 105 -7.34 4.04 8.86
CA TYR A 105 -6.08 3.44 8.47
C TYR A 105 -4.91 4.26 9.00
N VAL A 106 -3.94 3.61 9.65
CA VAL A 106 -2.73 4.26 10.16
C VAL A 106 -1.61 4.03 9.14
N GLN A 107 -1.63 4.83 8.08
CA GLN A 107 -0.67 4.74 6.99
C GLN A 107 0.75 4.96 7.51
N GLY A 108 1.66 4.07 7.06
CA GLY A 108 3.06 4.08 7.47
C GLY A 108 3.36 3.21 8.71
N LEU A 109 2.34 2.58 9.30
CA LEU A 109 2.47 1.66 10.45
C LEU A 109 2.25 0.18 10.08
N SER A 110 2.46 -0.20 8.81
CA SER A 110 2.41 -1.60 8.39
C SER A 110 3.39 -2.44 9.20
N THR A 111 2.92 -3.54 9.81
CA THR A 111 3.73 -4.36 10.71
C THR A 111 3.32 -5.82 10.71
N SER A 112 4.27 -6.68 11.05
CA SER A 112 4.09 -8.11 11.30
C SER A 112 4.30 -8.51 12.76
N LEU A 113 4.47 -7.52 13.66
CA LEU A 113 4.67 -7.75 15.08
C LEU A 113 3.44 -8.40 15.74
N PRO A 114 3.62 -9.12 16.86
CA PRO A 114 2.49 -9.69 17.62
C PRO A 114 1.49 -8.63 18.08
N GLU A 115 0.20 -9.01 18.18
CA GLU A 115 -0.91 -8.11 18.52
C GLU A 115 -0.68 -7.31 19.82
N ASP A 116 -0.12 -7.94 20.86
CA ASP A 116 0.22 -7.26 22.12
C ASP A 116 1.19 -6.10 21.90
N VAL A 117 2.20 -6.30 21.06
CA VAL A 117 3.20 -5.28 20.71
C VAL A 117 2.58 -4.20 19.84
N GLN A 118 1.70 -4.56 18.91
CA GLN A 118 1.01 -3.59 18.06
C GLN A 118 0.15 -2.64 18.88
N ARG A 119 -0.57 -3.15 19.89
CA ARG A 119 -1.37 -2.32 20.79
C ARG A 119 -0.49 -1.30 21.51
N ASP A 120 0.59 -1.76 22.13
CA ASP A 120 1.51 -0.90 22.87
C ASP A 120 2.17 0.13 21.93
N LEU A 121 2.53 -0.28 20.71
CA LEU A 121 3.05 0.59 19.67
C LEU A 121 2.05 1.68 19.26
N VAL A 122 0.78 1.30 18.99
CA VAL A 122 -0.28 2.25 18.64
C VAL A 122 -0.48 3.25 19.78
N HIS A 123 -0.55 2.80 21.03
CA HIS A 123 -0.74 3.67 22.20
C HIS A 123 0.47 4.57 22.50
N SER A 124 1.64 4.27 21.95
CA SER A 124 2.81 5.17 22.04
C SER A 124 2.74 6.39 21.11
N ILE A 125 1.86 6.37 20.10
CA ILE A 125 1.79 7.41 19.07
C ILE A 125 0.89 8.56 19.56
N LYS A 126 1.35 9.78 19.32
CA LYS A 126 0.64 11.00 19.71
C LYS A 126 -0.75 11.05 19.08
N GLY A 127 -1.78 11.20 19.90
CA GLY A 127 -3.20 11.20 19.51
C GLY A 127 -3.85 9.82 19.50
N LEU A 128 -3.08 8.75 19.65
CA LEU A 128 -3.55 7.36 19.64
C LEU A 128 -3.42 6.68 21.01
N GLU A 129 -3.18 7.43 22.08
CA GLU A 129 -2.89 6.90 23.43
C GLU A 129 -4.01 6.00 23.97
N ASN A 130 -5.25 6.25 23.55
CA ASN A 130 -6.43 5.47 23.93
C ASN A 130 -7.11 4.82 22.71
N ALA A 131 -6.40 4.71 21.58
CA ALA A 131 -7.00 4.22 20.35
C ALA A 131 -7.46 2.76 20.48
N GLU A 132 -8.71 2.50 20.11
CA GLU A 132 -9.25 1.15 20.00
C GLU A 132 -8.81 0.53 18.66
N MET A 133 -8.07 -0.58 18.71
CA MET A 133 -7.72 -1.34 17.52
C MET A 133 -8.95 -2.10 17.00
N MET A 134 -9.37 -1.79 15.77
CA MET A 134 -10.48 -2.51 15.11
C MET A 134 -10.01 -3.75 14.36
N ARG A 135 -8.76 -3.71 13.86
CA ARG A 135 -8.09 -4.79 13.15
C ARG A 135 -6.60 -4.71 13.48
N THR A 136 -5.95 -5.87 13.58
CA THR A 136 -4.50 -5.98 13.74
C THR A 136 -3.82 -5.88 12.39
N GLY A 137 -2.60 -5.32 12.38
CA GLY A 137 -1.68 -5.40 11.26
C GLY A 137 -1.20 -6.83 11.08
N TYR A 138 -0.87 -7.19 9.85
CA TYR A 138 -0.37 -8.51 9.50
C TYR A 138 0.44 -8.44 8.21
N ALA A 139 1.20 -9.50 7.94
CA ALA A 139 1.90 -9.70 6.69
C ALA A 139 1.33 -10.92 5.96
N ILE A 140 1.37 -10.88 4.63
CA ILE A 140 0.98 -12.00 3.76
C ILE A 140 2.20 -12.38 2.92
N GLU A 141 2.48 -13.68 2.85
CA GLU A 141 3.41 -14.26 1.89
C GLU A 141 2.59 -14.95 0.79
N TYR A 142 2.97 -14.75 -0.47
CA TYR A 142 2.25 -15.29 -1.63
C TYR A 142 3.23 -15.66 -2.74
N ASP A 143 2.82 -16.64 -3.55
CA ASP A 143 3.55 -17.04 -4.75
C ASP A 143 3.26 -16.11 -5.93
N MET A 144 4.25 -15.94 -6.80
CA MET A 144 4.11 -15.18 -8.04
C MET A 144 4.69 -15.92 -9.25
N VAL A 145 4.16 -15.60 -10.42
CA VAL A 145 4.78 -15.93 -11.71
C VAL A 145 5.90 -14.95 -11.96
N LEU A 146 7.12 -15.45 -12.14
CA LEU A 146 8.28 -14.60 -12.35
C LEU A 146 8.12 -13.82 -13.67
N PRO A 147 8.20 -12.48 -13.68
CA PRO A 147 7.91 -11.66 -14.87
C PRO A 147 8.74 -12.01 -16.11
N HIS A 148 9.96 -12.51 -15.95
CA HIS A 148 10.79 -12.95 -17.09
C HIS A 148 10.20 -14.16 -17.84
N GLN A 149 9.20 -14.84 -17.28
CA GLN A 149 8.44 -15.92 -17.92
C GLN A 149 7.34 -15.38 -18.84
N LEU A 150 7.11 -14.07 -18.86
CA LEU A 150 6.11 -13.39 -19.68
C LEU A 150 6.76 -12.72 -20.89
N ARG A 151 5.97 -12.54 -21.96
CA ARG A 151 6.28 -11.62 -23.06
C ARG A 151 5.86 -10.20 -22.66
N ALA A 152 6.29 -9.19 -23.44
CA ALA A 152 5.81 -7.81 -23.28
C ALA A 152 4.28 -7.66 -23.45
N THR A 153 3.62 -8.66 -24.04
CA THR A 153 2.17 -8.75 -24.14
C THR A 153 1.49 -9.28 -22.87
N LEU A 154 2.28 -9.60 -21.83
CA LEU A 154 1.86 -10.32 -20.61
C LEU A 154 1.38 -11.76 -20.85
N GLU A 155 1.56 -12.29 -22.06
CA GLU A 155 1.35 -13.70 -22.36
C GLU A 155 2.48 -14.55 -21.78
N THR A 156 2.15 -15.69 -21.18
CA THR A 156 3.17 -16.61 -20.70
C THR A 156 3.98 -17.21 -21.86
N LYS A 157 5.29 -17.35 -21.66
CA LYS A 157 6.19 -17.94 -22.68
C LYS A 157 5.91 -19.42 -22.93
N LYS A 158 5.49 -20.14 -21.88
CA LYS A 158 5.27 -21.61 -21.90
C LYS A 158 3.90 -22.01 -22.44
N ILE A 159 2.85 -21.25 -22.14
CA ILE A 159 1.47 -21.60 -22.51
C ILE A 159 0.90 -20.46 -23.35
N SER A 160 0.75 -20.73 -24.65
CA SER A 160 0.10 -19.78 -25.57
C SER A 160 -1.37 -19.59 -25.18
N GLY A 161 -1.83 -18.35 -25.20
CA GLY A 161 -3.19 -17.95 -24.81
C GLY A 161 -3.40 -17.75 -23.32
N LEU A 162 -2.41 -18.03 -22.46
CA LEU A 162 -2.48 -17.74 -21.03
C LEU A 162 -1.80 -16.39 -20.74
N PHE A 163 -2.53 -15.49 -20.08
CA PHE A 163 -2.07 -14.16 -19.70
C PHE A 163 -2.18 -13.99 -18.18
N THR A 164 -1.24 -13.27 -17.57
CA THR A 164 -1.26 -12.95 -16.13
C THR A 164 -1.03 -11.46 -15.92
N ALA A 165 -1.62 -10.88 -14.87
CA ALA A 165 -1.55 -9.46 -14.56
C ALA A 165 -1.59 -9.21 -13.04
N GLY A 166 -1.03 -8.07 -12.61
CA GLY A 166 -1.10 -7.59 -11.23
C GLY A 166 -0.27 -8.41 -10.26
N GLN A 167 -0.83 -8.69 -9.08
CA GLN A 167 -0.10 -9.36 -8.00
C GLN A 167 0.42 -10.75 -8.37
N THR A 168 -0.23 -11.44 -9.30
CA THR A 168 0.29 -12.69 -9.87
C THR A 168 1.64 -12.50 -10.56
N ASN A 169 1.96 -11.30 -11.05
CA ASN A 169 3.25 -10.94 -11.66
C ASN A 169 4.20 -10.25 -10.65
N GLY A 170 3.86 -10.19 -9.36
CA GLY A 170 4.71 -9.63 -8.32
C GLY A 170 4.58 -8.12 -8.08
N THR A 171 3.62 -7.44 -8.69
CA THR A 171 3.31 -6.03 -8.35
C THR A 171 2.28 -5.95 -7.23
N SER A 172 2.42 -5.01 -6.30
CA SER A 172 1.54 -4.94 -5.12
C SER A 172 0.54 -3.77 -5.13
N GLY A 173 0.72 -2.77 -5.98
CA GLY A 173 -0.17 -1.61 -6.06
C GLY A 173 -1.36 -1.83 -7.00
N TYR A 174 -2.44 -1.10 -6.74
CA TYR A 174 -3.69 -1.23 -7.48
C TYR A 174 -3.54 -0.70 -8.91
N GLU A 175 -2.80 0.39 -9.07
CA GLU A 175 -2.55 1.09 -10.32
C GLU A 175 -1.72 0.22 -11.27
N GLU A 176 -0.66 -0.39 -10.78
CA GLU A 176 0.17 -1.32 -11.55
C GLU A 176 -0.62 -2.56 -11.97
N ALA A 177 -1.47 -3.08 -11.07
CA ALA A 177 -2.31 -4.22 -11.38
C ALA A 177 -3.40 -3.90 -12.41
N ALA A 178 -4.07 -2.76 -12.29
CA ALA A 178 -5.06 -2.29 -13.25
C ALA A 178 -4.43 -2.03 -14.62
N GLY A 179 -3.26 -1.38 -14.66
CA GLY A 179 -2.50 -1.15 -15.89
C GLY A 179 -2.16 -2.46 -16.61
N GLN A 180 -1.58 -3.43 -15.90
CA GLN A 180 -1.30 -4.75 -16.47
C GLN A 180 -2.58 -5.48 -16.90
N GLY A 181 -3.67 -5.37 -16.15
CA GLY A 181 -4.94 -5.99 -16.46
C GLY A 181 -5.50 -5.55 -17.82
N ILE A 182 -5.45 -4.24 -18.09
CA ILE A 182 -5.87 -3.67 -19.39
C ILE A 182 -5.01 -4.21 -20.53
N ILE A 183 -3.68 -4.30 -20.35
CA ILE A 183 -2.76 -4.80 -21.37
C ILE A 183 -2.95 -6.30 -21.63
N ALA A 184 -3.04 -7.10 -20.58
CA ALA A 184 -3.27 -8.54 -20.68
C ALA A 184 -4.62 -8.84 -21.35
N GLY A 185 -5.70 -8.15 -20.93
CA GLY A 185 -7.02 -8.31 -21.53
C GLY A 185 -7.06 -7.90 -23.00
N SER A 186 -6.42 -6.79 -23.36
CA SER A 186 -6.32 -6.33 -24.74
C SER A 186 -5.58 -7.34 -25.62
N HIS A 187 -4.45 -7.89 -25.15
CA HIS A 187 -3.71 -8.89 -25.91
C HIS A 187 -4.42 -10.24 -26.01
N ALA A 188 -5.18 -10.64 -24.99
CA ALA A 188 -6.02 -11.84 -25.06
C ALA A 188 -7.07 -11.68 -26.17
N ALA A 189 -7.73 -10.53 -26.26
CA ALA A 189 -8.69 -10.23 -27.32
C ALA A 189 -8.02 -10.18 -28.71
N LEU A 190 -6.89 -9.49 -28.85
CA LEU A 190 -6.14 -9.41 -30.12
C LEU A 190 -5.71 -10.81 -30.60
N LYS A 191 -5.25 -11.68 -29.69
CA LYS A 191 -4.86 -13.06 -30.00
C LYS A 191 -6.02 -13.87 -30.59
N ILE A 192 -7.21 -13.79 -29.99
CA ILE A 192 -8.40 -14.52 -30.47
C ILE A 192 -8.86 -14.01 -31.84
N GLN A 193 -8.65 -12.71 -32.10
CA GLN A 193 -9.00 -12.07 -33.38
C GLN A 193 -7.90 -12.20 -34.45
N ASP A 194 -6.79 -12.88 -34.14
CA ASP A 194 -5.60 -12.97 -35.00
C ASP A 194 -5.06 -11.59 -35.44
N LEU A 195 -5.12 -10.62 -34.53
CA LEU A 195 -4.64 -9.26 -34.75
C LEU A 195 -3.23 -9.06 -34.17
N PRO A 196 -2.44 -8.12 -34.72
CA PRO A 196 -1.10 -7.82 -34.21
C PRO A 196 -1.11 -7.36 -32.75
N ALA A 197 -0.05 -7.70 -32.01
CA ALA A 197 0.13 -7.26 -30.63
C ALA A 197 0.34 -5.74 -30.51
N LEU A 198 -0.20 -5.15 -29.45
CA LEU A 198 -0.03 -3.75 -29.09
C LEU A 198 1.15 -3.59 -28.11
N ILE A 199 2.35 -3.36 -28.64
CA ILE A 199 3.52 -3.15 -27.79
C ILE A 199 3.64 -1.68 -27.40
N LEU A 200 3.37 -1.38 -26.13
CA LEU A 200 3.63 -0.07 -25.55
C LEU A 200 5.14 0.10 -25.35
N LYS A 201 5.68 1.19 -25.90
CA LYS A 201 7.07 1.57 -25.67
C LYS A 201 7.18 2.28 -24.32
N ARG A 202 8.32 2.11 -23.65
CA ARG A 202 8.66 2.88 -22.44
C ARG A 202 8.56 4.41 -22.60
N SER A 203 8.68 4.92 -23.82
CA SER A 203 8.56 6.35 -24.12
C SER A 203 7.12 6.83 -24.30
N ALA A 204 6.14 5.92 -24.27
CA ALA A 204 4.73 6.24 -24.48
C ALA A 204 3.95 6.48 -23.17
N GLY A 205 4.58 6.22 -22.01
CA GLY A 205 4.01 6.42 -20.68
C GLY A 205 4.49 5.37 -19.69
N ASP A 206 4.14 5.56 -18.41
CA ASP A 206 4.57 4.69 -17.32
C ASP A 206 4.13 3.24 -17.49
N LEU A 207 2.99 2.98 -18.14
CA LEU A 207 2.53 1.62 -18.44
C LEU A 207 3.46 0.85 -19.39
N GLY A 208 4.24 1.55 -20.23
CA GLY A 208 5.28 0.92 -21.05
C GLY A 208 6.64 0.82 -20.36
N VAL A 209 6.82 1.52 -19.23
CA VAL A 209 8.01 1.44 -18.37
C VAL A 209 7.88 0.28 -17.39
N LEU A 210 6.68 0.12 -16.82
CA LEU A 210 6.25 -0.99 -15.97
C LEU A 210 6.45 -2.35 -16.66
#